data_AF-A0A661BWH1-F1
#
_entry.id   AF-A0A661BWH1-F1
#
_cell.length_a   1.000
_cell.length_b   1.000
_cell.length_c   1.000
_cell.angle_alpha   90.00
_cell.angle_beta   90.00
_cell.angle_gamma   90.00
#
_symmetry.space_group_name_H-M   'P 1'
#
loop_
_entity.id
_entity.type
_entity.pdbx_description
1 polymer ?
#
loop_
_entity_poly.entity_id
_entity_poly.type
_entity_poly.pdbx_seq_one_letter_code
_entity_poly.pdbx_strand_id
1 'polypeptide(L)'
;LMKQGQYSPLSVAEMAFVLYAANEGYLNDVPVNKVVAYEAAMLADMKSNHGDLMAQINESGDYNDDISTAMESALDNFKANGVY
;
A
#
# COMPACT_ATOMS: atom_id res chain seq x y z
N LEU A 1 5.78 -8.90 -5.14
CA LEU A 1 5.82 -8.48 -3.73
C LEU A 1 7.22 -8.53 -3.12
N MET A 2 7.84 -9.69 -2.88
CA MET A 2 9.13 -9.71 -2.15
C MET A 2 10.39 -9.42 -3.00
N LYS A 3 10.24 -8.72 -4.12
CA LYS A 3 11.37 -8.26 -4.95
C LYS A 3 11.65 -6.80 -4.61
N GLN A 4 12.34 -6.59 -3.49
CA GLN A 4 12.75 -5.25 -3.08
C GLN A 4 14.04 -4.86 -3.82
N GLY A 5 14.05 -3.69 -4.45
CA GLY A 5 15.25 -3.12 -5.05
C GLY A 5 16.32 -2.86 -3.99
N GLN A 6 17.59 -2.99 -4.36
CA GLN A 6 18.69 -2.64 -3.46
C GLN A 6 18.59 -1.15 -3.08
N TYR A 7 18.85 -0.81 -1.81
CA TYR A 7 18.79 0.56 -1.25
C TYR A 7 17.39 1.21 -1.17
N SER A 8 16.30 0.45 -1.23
CA SER A 8 14.94 0.99 -1.07
C SER A 8 14.26 0.46 0.20
N PRO A 9 14.69 0.86 1.41
CA PRO A 9 14.02 0.46 2.64
C PRO A 9 12.59 1.01 2.65
N LEU A 10 11.61 0.15 2.95
CA LEU A 10 10.22 0.53 3.15
C LEU A 10 10.01 0.88 4.63
N SER A 11 9.23 1.92 4.90
CA SER A 11 8.73 2.24 6.25
C SER A 11 7.70 1.21 6.72
N VAL A 12 7.39 1.22 8.01
CA VAL A 12 6.43 0.28 8.61
C VAL A 12 5.05 0.45 7.96
N ALA A 13 4.62 1.69 7.75
CA ALA A 13 3.38 1.99 7.06
C ALA A 13 3.35 1.44 5.62
N GLU A 14 4.41 1.67 4.84
CA GLU A 14 4.48 1.16 3.46
C GLU A 14 4.45 -0.36 3.40
N MET A 15 5.18 -1.04 4.30
CA MET A 15 5.12 -2.49 4.41
C MET A 15 3.73 -2.98 4.80
N ALA A 16 3.04 -2.29 5.71
CA ALA A 16 1.67 -2.64 6.12
C ALA A 16 0.70 -2.57 4.93
N PHE A 17 0.76 -1.51 4.12
CA PHE A 17 -0.06 -1.39 2.91
C PHE A 17 0.20 -2.51 1.91
N VAL A 18 1.47 -2.84 1.65
CA VAL A 18 1.84 -3.92 0.73
C VAL A 18 1.35 -5.28 1.23
N LEU A 19 1.50 -5.55 2.53
CA LEU A 19 1.04 -6.81 3.14
C LEU A 19 -0.49 -6.90 3.10
N TYR A 20 -1.18 -5.82 3.45
CA TYR A 20 -2.63 -5.77 3.48
C TYR A 20 -3.21 -5.96 2.06
N ALA A 21 -2.65 -5.28 1.06
CA ALA A 21 -3.05 -5.45 -0.34
C ALA A 21 -2.87 -6.91 -0.82
N ALA A 22 -1.83 -7.60 -0.33
CA ALA A 22 -1.59 -9.01 -0.65
C ALA A 22 -2.53 -9.96 0.09
N ASN A 23 -2.91 -9.64 1.33
CA ASN A 23 -3.83 -10.44 2.13
C ASN A 23 -5.26 -10.35 1.59
N GLU A 24 -5.74 -9.13 1.31
CA GLU A 24 -7.10 -8.88 0.81
C GLU A 24 -7.27 -9.17 -0.69
N GLY A 25 -6.20 -9.59 -1.37
CA GLY A 25 -6.28 -10.05 -2.76
C GLY A 25 -6.39 -8.94 -3.80
N TYR A 26 -6.04 -7.69 -3.45
CA TYR A 26 -5.97 -6.57 -4.41
C TYR A 26 -4.97 -6.82 -5.56
N LEU A 27 -4.04 -7.76 -5.35
CA LEU A 27 -3.04 -8.16 -6.35
C LEU A 27 -3.46 -9.34 -7.22
N ASN A 28 -4.62 -9.97 -6.97
CA ASN A 28 -5.10 -11.12 -7.75
C ASN A 28 -5.44 -10.75 -9.19
N ASP A 29 -5.94 -9.52 -9.39
CA ASP A 29 -6.31 -9.00 -10.72
C ASP A 29 -5.10 -8.46 -11.50
N VAL A 30 -3.92 -8.38 -10.87
CA VAL A 30 -2.72 -7.76 -11.45
C VAL A 30 -1.82 -8.82 -12.07
N PRO A 31 -1.42 -8.69 -13.35
CA PRO A 31 -0.46 -9.57 -13.98
C PRO A 31 0.87 -9.63 -13.19
N VAL A 32 1.44 -10.82 -13.03
CA VAL A 32 2.68 -11.04 -12.23
C VAL A 32 3.85 -10.14 -12.67
N ASN A 33 3.95 -9.83 -13.96
CA ASN A 33 4.97 -8.92 -14.52
C ASN A 33 4.73 -7.44 -14.19
N LYS A 34 3.49 -7.06 -13.82
CA LYS A 34 3.09 -5.70 -13.44
C LYS A 34 3.01 -5.49 -11.93
N VAL A 35 3.09 -6.54 -11.11
CA VAL A 35 3.00 -6.44 -9.64
C VAL A 35 3.98 -5.42 -9.06
N VAL A 36 5.21 -5.34 -9.57
CA VAL A 36 6.22 -4.38 -9.08
C VAL A 36 5.85 -2.94 -9.45
N ALA A 37 5.31 -2.72 -10.65
CA ALA A 37 4.85 -1.39 -11.08
C ALA A 37 3.59 -0.96 -10.30
N TYR A 38 2.68 -1.89 -10.05
CA TYR A 38 1.50 -1.68 -9.21
C TYR A 38 1.90 -1.29 -7.79
N GLU A 39 2.83 -2.03 -7.17
CA GLU A 39 3.32 -1.74 -5.82
C GLU A 39 3.94 -0.33 -5.73
N ALA A 40 4.77 0.04 -6.71
CA ALA A 40 5.37 1.37 -6.78
C ALA A 40 4.32 2.49 -6.98
N ALA A 41 3.35 2.29 -7.88
CA ALA A 41 2.29 3.25 -8.14
C ALA A 41 1.36 3.41 -6.92
N MET A 42 1.00 2.30 -6.28
CA MET A 42 0.20 2.27 -5.06
C MET A 42 0.90 3.04 -3.94
N LEU A 43 2.18 2.73 -3.67
CA LEU A 43 2.94 3.43 -2.65
C LEU A 43 3.12 4.93 -2.94
N ALA A 44 3.26 5.31 -4.21
CA ALA A 44 3.33 6.71 -4.62
C ALA A 44 2.00 7.44 -4.38
N ASP A 45 0.88 6.80 -4.71
CA ASP A 45 -0.46 7.35 -4.48
C ASP A 45 -0.76 7.49 -2.99
N MET A 46 -0.47 6.44 -2.21
CA MET A 46 -0.58 6.48 -0.74
C MET A 46 0.26 7.61 -0.17
N LYS A 47 1.50 7.80 -0.63
CA LYS A 47 2.36 8.94 -0.26
C LYS A 47 1.79 10.30 -0.58
N SER A 48 1.13 10.43 -1.72
CA SER A 48 0.60 11.72 -2.17
C SER A 48 -0.73 12.07 -1.51
N ASN A 49 -1.61 11.09 -1.34
CA ASN A 49 -3.01 11.30 -0.93
C ASN A 49 -3.28 10.92 0.53
N HIS A 50 -2.47 10.02 1.10
CA HIS A 50 -2.65 9.43 2.43
C HIS A 50 -1.40 9.61 3.32
N GLY A 51 -0.68 10.72 3.12
CA GLY A 51 0.50 11.13 3.91
C GLY A 51 0.29 11.05 5.42
N ASP A 52 -0.80 11.64 5.89
CA ASP A 52 -1.14 11.71 7.32
C ASP A 52 -1.41 10.33 7.92
N LEU A 53 -2.07 9.43 7.17
CA LEU A 53 -2.35 8.06 7.62
C LEU A 53 -1.05 7.26 7.77
N MET A 54 -0.11 7.37 6.84
CA MET A 54 1.18 6.67 7.01
C MET A 54 2.03 7.27 8.12
N ALA A 55 1.97 8.59 8.35
CA ALA A 55 2.65 9.21 9.47
C ALA A 55 2.10 8.66 10.79
N GLN A 56 0.77 8.56 10.91
CA GLN A 56 0.12 7.97 12.07
C GLN A 56 0.50 6.50 12.29
N ILE A 57 0.51 5.67 11.24
CA ILE A 57 0.93 4.27 11.32
C ILE A 57 2.42 4.14 11.70
N ASN A 58 3.27 5.02 11.18
CA ASN A 58 4.71 5.01 11.49
C ASN A 58 5.00 5.48 12.93
N GLU A 59 4.21 6.38 13.50
CA GLU A 59 4.36 6.84 14.89
C GLU A 59 3.72 5.90 15.90
N SER A 60 2.49 5.43 15.67
CA SER A 60 1.78 4.58 16.63
C SER A 60 2.21 3.12 16.53
N GLY A 61 2.55 2.64 15.34
CA GLY A 61 2.73 1.22 15.06
C GLY A 61 1.46 0.38 15.25
N ASP A 62 0.31 1.05 15.38
CA ASP A 62 -0.95 0.44 15.80
C ASP A 62 -1.81 0.07 14.59
N TYR A 63 -2.50 -1.06 14.68
CA TYR A 63 -3.47 -1.51 13.67
C TYR A 63 -4.83 -1.61 14.36
N ASN A 64 -5.65 -0.57 14.18
CA ASN A 64 -7.01 -0.48 14.70
C ASN A 64 -8.04 -0.52 13.56
N ASP A 65 -9.30 -0.72 13.90
CA ASP A 65 -10.39 -0.83 12.92
C ASP A 65 -10.57 0.47 12.07
N ASP A 66 -10.20 1.62 12.63
CA ASP A 66 -10.24 2.90 11.90
C ASP A 66 -9.15 2.96 10.82
N ILE A 67 -7.92 2.52 11.14
CA ILE A 67 -6.79 2.44 10.22
C ILE A 67 -7.08 1.39 9.15
N SER A 68 -7.62 0.22 9.51
CA SER A 68 -7.96 -0.82 8.53
C SER A 68 -9.02 -0.32 7.54
N THR A 69 -10.07 0.35 8.03
CA THR A 69 -11.11 0.97 7.19
C THR A 69 -10.53 2.06 6.28
N ALA A 70 -9.63 2.88 6.81
CA ALA A 70 -8.96 3.92 6.03
C ALA A 70 -8.02 3.34 4.96
N MET A 71 -7.30 2.27 5.28
CA MET A 71 -6.44 1.53 4.35
C MET A 71 -7.26 0.88 3.23
N GLU A 72 -8.38 0.26 3.58
CA GLU A 72 -9.31 -0.37 2.63
C GLU A 72 -9.88 0.67 1.66
N SER A 73 -10.39 1.79 2.19
CA SER A 73 -10.92 2.90 1.38
C SER A 73 -9.86 3.51 0.45
N ALA A 74 -8.62 3.65 0.93
CA ALA A 74 -7.50 4.13 0.12
C ALA A 74 -7.16 3.14 -1.01
N LEU A 75 -7.12 1.85 -0.72
CA LEU A 75 -6.85 0.81 -1.71
C LEU A 75 -7.98 0.64 -2.73
N ASP A 76 -9.23 0.78 -2.31
CA ASP A 76 -10.38 0.80 -3.22
C ASP A 76 -10.34 2.02 -4.14
N ASN A 77 -9.98 3.19 -3.61
CA ASN A 77 -9.79 4.39 -4.42
C ASN A 77 -8.67 4.19 -5.45
N PHE A 78 -7.55 3.61 -5.02
CA PHE A 78 -6.45 3.27 -5.91
C PHE A 78 -6.84 2.17 -6.92
N LYS A 79 -7.66 1.18 -6.57
CA LYS A 79 -8.15 0.19 -7.53
C LYS A 79 -9.09 0.80 -8.57
N ALA A 80 -9.90 1.78 -8.17
CA ALA A 80 -10.83 2.47 -9.05
C ALA A 80 -10.16 3.51 -9.98
N ASN A 81 -9.14 4.22 -9.49
CA ASN A 81 -8.51 5.35 -10.19
C ASN A 81 -7.06 5.08 -10.62
N GLY A 82 -6.43 4.05 -10.07
CA GLY A 82 -5.01 3.76 -10.24
C GLY A 82 -4.73 3.21 -11.63
N VAL A 83 -3.95 3.96 -12.38
CA VAL A 83 -3.39 3.54 -13.67
C VAL A 83 -2.02 2.91 -13.41
N TYR A 84 -1.84 1.63 -13.79
CA TYR A 84 -0.59 0.86 -13.61
C TYR A 84 -0.20 0.01 -14.83
#